data_AF-A0A2A9FC76-F1
#
_entry.id   AF-A0A2A9FC76-F1
#
_cell.length_a   1.000
_cell.length_b   1.000
_cell.length_c   1.000
_cell.angle_alpha   90.00
_cell.angle_beta   90.00
_cell.angle_gamma   90.00
#
_symmetry.space_group_name_H-M   'P 1'
#
loop_
_entity.id
_entity.type
_entity.pdbx_description
1 polymer ?
#
loop_
_entity_poly.entity_id
_entity_poly.type
_entity_poly.pdbx_seq_one_letter_code
_entity_poly.pdbx_strand_id
1 'polypeptide(L)'
;MSLRIFETDPDAKPKARSTFADDIVGRFRSGILIGRRPKALSEWRVTTDDPDVADRMAELYGGTPEEWDTDKSDNLQVMTDAARVSIVIEDAAALRTRMALYGQAGPIHICDGAYFTEGHPDDTEIGEACGCPRELAKRKEQAKSGRGPKPDISLRFRLADDPDVGLFLFSSGSWSLVNDLPEIERALSAADGAMAADLKLTFVEYDTKSGRHVEYHRPEIVIKGAV
;
A
#
# COMPACT_ATOMS: atom_id res chain seq x y z
N MET A 1 -41.12 15.53 -4.59
CA MET A 1 -41.01 15.71 -3.12
C MET A 1 -39.81 14.93 -2.66
N SER A 2 -38.82 15.57 -2.02
CA SER A 2 -37.63 14.88 -1.50
C SER A 2 -37.84 14.44 -0.05
N LEU A 3 -37.06 13.44 0.38
CA LEU A 3 -36.99 13.01 1.77
C LEU A 3 -36.46 14.15 2.65
N ARG A 4 -37.17 14.47 3.73
CA ARG A 4 -36.84 15.56 4.67
C ARG A 4 -36.27 15.05 6.01
N ILE A 5 -35.70 13.84 6.00
CA ILE A 5 -35.23 13.14 7.20
C ILE A 5 -34.15 13.89 7.99
N PHE A 6 -33.38 14.75 7.31
CA PHE A 6 -32.32 15.55 7.93
C PHE A 6 -32.81 16.89 8.50
N GLU A 7 -34.10 17.21 8.38
CA GLU A 7 -34.70 18.38 9.05
C GLU A 7 -35.01 18.08 10.52
N THR A 8 -35.26 16.82 10.85
CA THR A 8 -35.53 16.34 12.23
C THR A 8 -34.29 15.80 12.95
N ASP A 9 -33.22 15.52 12.20
CA ASP A 9 -31.92 15.10 12.71
C ASP A 9 -30.81 15.77 11.88
N PRO A 10 -30.52 17.06 12.15
CA PRO A 10 -29.54 17.82 11.38
C PRO A 10 -28.10 17.32 11.60
N ASP A 11 -27.81 16.65 12.72
CA ASP A 11 -26.50 16.07 13.02
C ASP A 11 -26.26 14.77 12.22
N ALA A 12 -27.31 14.04 11.86
CA ALA A 12 -27.25 12.88 10.96
C ALA A 12 -27.22 13.26 9.47
N LYS A 13 -27.32 14.55 9.13
CA LYS A 13 -27.14 15.00 7.75
C LYS A 13 -25.74 14.57 7.30
N PRO A 14 -25.59 13.92 6.12
CA PRO A 14 -24.27 13.62 5.57
C PRO A 14 -23.51 14.94 5.54
N LYS A 15 -22.44 15.03 6.35
CA LYS A 15 -21.57 16.19 6.35
C LYS A 15 -21.15 16.42 4.90
N ALA A 16 -21.29 17.65 4.41
CA ALA A 16 -20.67 18.01 3.13
C ALA A 16 -19.23 17.52 3.21
N ARG A 17 -18.75 16.74 2.22
CA ARG A 17 -17.39 16.19 2.21
C ARG A 17 -16.41 17.36 2.24
N SER A 18 -16.07 17.79 3.44
CA SER A 18 -15.06 18.78 3.73
C SER A 18 -13.82 18.01 4.13
N THR A 19 -12.70 18.38 3.50
CA THR A 19 -11.31 17.96 3.71
C THR A 19 -10.88 16.67 3.03
N PHE A 20 -10.44 16.79 1.77
CA PHE A 20 -9.58 15.88 1.01
C PHE A 20 -8.20 15.62 1.64
N ALA A 21 -7.89 16.20 2.82
CA ALA A 21 -6.54 16.15 3.39
C ALA A 21 -6.19 14.80 4.03
N ASP A 22 -7.19 14.06 4.54
CA ASP A 22 -7.00 12.76 5.23
C ASP A 22 -7.56 11.56 4.45
N ASP A 23 -8.35 11.78 3.40
CA ASP A 23 -8.89 10.70 2.58
C ASP A 23 -7.87 10.27 1.52
N ILE A 24 -7.79 8.97 1.25
CA ILE A 24 -6.86 8.43 0.27
C ILE A 24 -7.42 8.71 -1.12
N VAL A 25 -6.82 9.67 -1.82
CA VAL A 25 -7.26 10.13 -3.15
C VAL A 25 -6.87 9.18 -4.27
N GLY A 26 -5.90 8.30 -4.02
CA GLY A 26 -5.44 7.35 -5.03
C GLY A 26 -4.52 6.28 -4.48
N ARG A 27 -4.37 5.21 -5.26
CA ARG A 27 -3.56 4.05 -4.87
C ARG A 27 -2.53 3.71 -5.91
N PHE A 28 -1.26 3.62 -5.49
CA PHE A 28 -0.17 3.14 -6.33
C PHE A 28 -0.13 1.61 -6.30
N ARG A 29 -0.05 0.99 -7.48
CA ARG A 29 -0.04 -0.45 -7.68
C ARG A 29 1.21 -0.85 -8.47
N SER A 30 2.00 -1.76 -7.91
CA SER A 30 3.20 -2.32 -8.55
C SER A 30 2.91 -3.53 -9.46
N GLY A 31 1.63 -3.87 -9.65
CA GLY A 31 1.21 -5.09 -10.33
C GLY A 31 -0.26 -5.06 -10.74
N ILE A 32 -0.61 -5.96 -11.66
CA ILE A 32 -1.96 -6.15 -12.18
C ILE A 32 -2.26 -7.64 -12.36
N LEU A 33 -3.54 -8.01 -12.30
CA LEU A 33 -4.00 -9.34 -12.72
C LEU A 33 -4.36 -9.28 -14.20
N ILE A 34 -3.60 -10.01 -15.03
CA ILE A 34 -3.96 -10.22 -16.44
C ILE A 34 -4.59 -11.62 -16.53
N GLY A 35 -5.92 -11.64 -16.66
CA GLY A 35 -6.71 -12.85 -16.50
C GLY A 35 -6.57 -13.41 -15.07
N ARG A 36 -5.98 -14.60 -14.93
CA ARG A 36 -5.73 -15.24 -13.62
C ARG A 36 -4.26 -15.22 -13.19
N ARG A 37 -3.42 -14.44 -13.87
CA ARG A 37 -1.98 -14.39 -13.60
C ARG A 37 -1.58 -13.01 -13.07
N PRO A 38 -0.96 -12.94 -11.87
CA PRO A 38 -0.36 -11.69 -11.42
C PRO A 38 0.86 -11.37 -12.29
N LYS A 39 0.94 -10.13 -12.75
CA LYS A 39 2.06 -9.57 -13.49
C LYS A 39 2.61 -8.37 -12.72
N ALA A 40 3.92 -8.38 -12.46
CA ALA A 40 4.62 -7.20 -11.96
C ALA A 40 4.75 -6.18 -13.10
N LEU A 41 4.51 -4.90 -12.80
CA LEU A 41 4.63 -3.81 -13.77
C LEU A 41 6.03 -3.21 -13.73
N SER A 42 6.48 -2.69 -14.86
CA SER A 42 7.69 -1.86 -14.98
C SER A 42 7.43 -0.42 -14.56
N GLU A 43 6.23 0.10 -14.86
CA GLU A 43 5.76 1.43 -14.52
C GLU A 43 4.62 1.39 -13.50
N TRP A 44 4.38 2.52 -12.82
CA TRP A 44 3.32 2.62 -11.84
C TRP A 44 1.94 2.62 -12.49
N ARG A 45 1.04 1.83 -11.93
CA ARG A 45 -0.40 1.95 -12.15
C ARG A 45 -1.01 2.69 -10.96
N VAL A 46 -1.78 3.72 -11.25
CA VAL A 46 -2.50 4.49 -10.23
C VAL A 46 -3.99 4.28 -10.39
N THR A 47 -4.71 4.02 -9.31
CA THR A 47 -6.17 3.86 -9.31
C THR A 47 -6.83 4.88 -8.40
N THR A 48 -7.92 5.48 -8.84
CA THR A 48 -8.68 6.52 -8.12
C THR A 48 -10.15 6.51 -8.56
N ASP A 49 -11.05 7.07 -7.77
CA ASP A 49 -12.44 7.36 -8.14
C ASP A 49 -12.67 8.84 -8.51
N ASP A 50 -11.62 9.65 -8.45
CA ASP A 50 -11.65 11.08 -8.74
C ASP A 50 -11.02 11.36 -10.13
N PRO A 51 -11.82 11.85 -11.10
CA PRO A 51 -11.31 12.23 -12.43
C PRO A 51 -10.20 13.28 -12.38
N ASP A 52 -10.28 14.26 -11.47
CA ASP A 52 -9.30 15.34 -11.38
C ASP A 52 -7.94 14.79 -10.93
N VAL A 53 -7.96 13.80 -10.02
CA VAL A 53 -6.75 13.07 -9.62
C VAL A 53 -6.20 12.26 -10.78
N ALA A 54 -7.05 11.54 -11.53
CA ALA A 54 -6.60 10.74 -12.67
C ALA A 54 -5.95 11.60 -13.76
N ASP A 55 -6.58 12.72 -14.13
CA ASP A 55 -6.03 13.67 -15.08
C ASP A 55 -4.69 14.23 -14.60
N ARG A 56 -4.60 14.58 -13.31
CA ARG A 56 -3.35 15.08 -12.73
C ARG A 56 -2.22 14.06 -12.74
N MET A 57 -2.52 12.78 -12.50
CA MET A 57 -1.52 11.71 -12.62
C MET A 57 -1.03 11.54 -14.06
N ALA A 58 -1.92 11.67 -15.04
CA ALA A 58 -1.56 11.61 -16.45
C ALA A 58 -0.69 12.81 -16.88
N GLU A 59 -0.98 14.01 -16.36
CA GLU A 59 -0.14 15.20 -16.59
C GLU A 59 1.27 15.06 -16.00
N LEU A 60 1.38 14.57 -14.77
CA LEU A 60 2.66 14.48 -14.05
C LEU A 60 3.53 13.33 -14.56
N TYR A 61 2.93 12.18 -14.85
CA TYR A 61 3.65 10.92 -15.06
C TYR A 61 3.32 10.22 -16.38
N GLY A 62 2.56 10.85 -17.26
CA GLY A 62 2.16 10.28 -18.54
C GLY A 62 1.03 9.25 -18.43
N GLY A 63 0.69 8.63 -19.57
CA GLY A 63 -0.44 7.71 -19.68
C GLY A 63 -1.76 8.38 -20.06
N THR A 64 -2.85 7.65 -19.90
CA THR A 64 -4.21 8.13 -20.19
C THR A 64 -5.17 7.57 -19.15
N PRO A 65 -6.05 8.40 -18.56
CA PRO A 65 -7.10 7.92 -17.68
C PRO A 65 -8.09 7.04 -18.43
N GLU A 66 -8.36 5.87 -17.88
CA GLU A 66 -9.37 4.96 -18.41
C GLU A 66 -10.15 4.28 -17.28
N GLU A 67 -11.40 3.92 -17.57
CA GLU A 67 -12.16 3.07 -16.68
C GLU A 67 -11.61 1.65 -16.68
N TRP A 68 -11.66 0.99 -15.53
CA TRP A 68 -11.33 -0.43 -15.42
C TRP A 68 -12.36 -1.20 -14.61
N ASP A 69 -12.41 -2.50 -14.87
CA ASP A 69 -13.40 -3.39 -14.28
C ASP A 69 -13.08 -3.66 -12.80
N THR A 70 -13.83 -3.02 -11.90
CA THR A 70 -13.76 -3.19 -10.45
C THR A 70 -15.15 -3.11 -9.84
N ASP A 71 -15.46 -4.05 -8.94
CA ASP A 71 -16.71 -4.05 -8.16
C ASP A 71 -16.67 -3.06 -6.97
N LYS A 72 -15.55 -2.34 -6.80
CA LYS A 72 -15.26 -1.45 -5.67
C LYS A 72 -15.04 -0.01 -6.14
N SER A 73 -14.91 0.92 -5.20
CA SER A 73 -14.36 2.25 -5.47
C SER A 73 -12.98 2.15 -6.17
N ASP A 74 -12.54 3.26 -6.75
CA ASP A 74 -11.36 3.38 -7.62
C ASP A 74 -11.59 2.89 -9.06
N ASN A 75 -12.68 3.28 -9.72
CA ASN A 75 -13.03 2.81 -11.07
C ASN A 75 -12.19 3.42 -12.21
N LEU A 76 -11.34 4.42 -11.92
CA LEU A 76 -10.39 4.97 -12.88
C LEU A 76 -8.99 4.39 -12.63
N GLN A 77 -8.27 4.16 -13.72
CA GLN A 77 -6.86 3.83 -13.70
C GLN A 77 -6.06 4.70 -14.65
N VAL A 78 -4.81 4.95 -14.28
CA VAL A 78 -3.79 5.57 -15.13
C VAL A 78 -2.59 4.63 -15.16
N MET A 79 -2.27 4.13 -16.35
CA MET A 79 -1.01 3.43 -16.62
C MET A 79 0.04 4.48 -16.94
N THR A 80 0.85 4.85 -15.94
CA THR A 80 1.86 5.91 -16.09
C THR A 80 3.08 5.43 -16.89
N ASP A 81 3.91 6.36 -17.34
CA ASP A 81 5.24 6.09 -17.93
C ASP A 81 6.34 6.08 -16.85
N ALA A 82 5.98 6.31 -15.59
CA ALA A 82 6.92 6.48 -14.49
C ALA A 82 7.19 5.17 -13.74
N ALA A 83 8.43 4.69 -13.78
CA ALA A 83 8.90 3.63 -12.86
C ALA A 83 9.29 4.17 -11.47
N ARG A 84 9.38 5.49 -11.30
CA ARG A 84 9.79 6.17 -10.06
C ARG A 84 8.95 7.42 -9.87
N VAL A 85 8.48 7.64 -8.65
CA VAL A 85 7.85 8.89 -8.21
C VAL A 85 8.55 9.40 -6.95
N SER A 86 8.71 10.72 -6.85
CA SER A 86 9.22 11.36 -5.65
C SER A 86 8.06 11.67 -4.72
N ILE A 87 8.22 11.31 -3.44
CA ILE A 87 7.15 11.32 -2.45
C ILE A 87 7.60 12.01 -1.17
N VAL A 88 6.62 12.48 -0.41
CA VAL A 88 6.80 13.01 0.94
C VAL A 88 6.07 12.11 1.92
N ILE A 89 6.81 11.59 2.90
CA ILE A 89 6.30 10.77 4.00
C ILE A 89 6.20 11.69 5.22
N GLU A 90 4.99 11.96 5.70
CA GLU A 90 4.76 12.97 6.73
C GLU A 90 5.40 12.59 8.08
N ASP A 91 5.31 11.33 8.46
CA ASP A 91 5.86 10.81 9.71
C ASP A 91 6.08 9.28 9.65
N ALA A 92 6.65 8.72 10.73
CA ALA A 92 6.88 7.28 10.85
C ALA A 92 5.58 6.45 10.87
N ALA A 93 4.45 7.01 11.31
CA ALA A 93 3.16 6.32 11.35
C ALA A 93 2.49 6.23 9.95
N ALA A 94 3.01 6.97 8.97
CA ALA A 94 2.61 6.83 7.58
C ALA A 94 3.04 5.47 6.98
N LEU A 95 4.09 4.85 7.51
CA LEU A 95 4.53 3.49 7.17
C LEU A 95 4.02 2.49 8.21
N ARG A 96 3.13 1.60 7.78
CA ARG A 96 2.69 0.44 8.58
C ARG A 96 3.34 -0.83 8.06
N THR A 97 3.97 -1.58 8.95
CA THR A 97 4.64 -2.84 8.67
C THR A 97 4.12 -3.92 9.61
N ARG A 98 3.54 -4.98 9.05
CA ARG A 98 3.06 -6.12 9.84
C ARG A 98 3.02 -7.40 9.02
N MET A 99 2.72 -8.49 9.71
CA MET A 99 2.42 -9.80 9.14
C MET A 99 0.92 -10.06 9.30
N ALA A 100 0.20 -10.34 8.22
CA ALA A 100 -1.24 -10.58 8.29
C ALA A 100 -1.71 -11.81 7.49
N LEU A 101 -2.65 -12.55 8.06
CA LEU A 101 -3.45 -13.58 7.39
C LEU A 101 -4.91 -13.14 7.43
N TYR A 102 -5.54 -13.02 6.26
CA TYR A 102 -6.95 -12.67 6.14
C TYR A 102 -7.75 -13.90 5.68
N GLY A 103 -8.84 -14.17 6.39
CA GLY A 103 -9.88 -15.10 5.98
C GLY A 103 -11.03 -14.40 5.27
N GLN A 104 -12.09 -15.15 5.02
CA GLN A 104 -13.33 -14.61 4.43
C GLN A 104 -14.04 -13.61 5.36
N ALA A 105 -13.94 -13.83 6.69
CA ALA A 105 -14.61 -13.00 7.69
C ALA A 105 -13.77 -11.84 8.23
N GLY A 106 -12.53 -11.65 7.73
CA GLY A 106 -11.61 -10.63 8.23
C GLY A 106 -10.24 -11.18 8.63
N PRO A 107 -9.46 -10.43 9.44
CA PRO A 107 -8.14 -10.87 9.87
C PRO A 107 -8.23 -12.10 10.78
N ILE A 108 -7.50 -13.15 10.42
CA ILE A 108 -7.32 -14.37 11.24
C ILE A 108 -6.09 -14.20 12.15
N HIS A 109 -5.08 -13.46 11.69
CA HIS A 109 -3.81 -13.34 12.39
C HIS A 109 -3.14 -12.03 11.99
N ILE A 110 -2.78 -11.19 12.97
CA ILE A 110 -1.93 -10.02 12.74
C ILE A 110 -0.83 -10.00 13.80
N CYS A 111 0.43 -9.93 13.36
CA CYS A 111 1.59 -9.93 14.24
C CYS A 111 2.73 -9.06 13.69
N ASP A 112 3.71 -8.74 14.53
CA ASP A 112 5.00 -8.17 14.14
C ASP A 112 6.03 -9.26 13.73
N GLY A 113 5.59 -10.52 13.76
CA GLY A 113 6.42 -11.69 13.53
C GLY A 113 6.97 -12.33 14.81
N ALA A 114 6.82 -11.70 15.96
CA ALA A 114 7.11 -12.26 17.29
C ALA A 114 5.83 -12.37 18.13
N TYR A 115 5.03 -11.32 18.19
CA TYR A 115 3.84 -11.20 19.02
C TYR A 115 2.62 -10.79 18.22
N PHE A 116 1.44 -11.19 18.69
CA PHE A 116 0.19 -10.64 18.18
C PHE A 116 0.12 -9.14 18.47
N THR A 117 -0.17 -8.36 17.43
CA THR A 117 -0.27 -6.90 17.53
C THR A 117 -1.71 -6.43 17.38
N GLU A 118 -2.54 -7.19 16.67
CA GLU A 118 -3.97 -6.92 16.45
C GLU A 118 -4.67 -8.28 16.22
N GLY A 119 -5.96 -8.41 16.55
CA GLY A 119 -6.77 -9.53 16.04
C GLY A 119 -7.91 -10.02 16.93
N HIS A 120 -9.12 -9.96 16.36
CA HIS A 120 -10.42 -10.48 16.81
C HIS A 120 -11.10 -9.68 17.96
N PRO A 121 -12.45 -9.51 17.99
CA PRO A 121 -13.17 -8.50 18.79
C PRO A 121 -13.00 -8.57 20.32
N ASP A 122 -12.34 -9.60 20.82
CA ASP A 122 -12.09 -9.79 22.25
C ASP A 122 -10.65 -9.40 22.66
N ASP A 123 -9.74 -9.15 21.69
CA ASP A 123 -8.36 -8.62 21.83
C ASP A 123 -7.51 -9.22 22.99
N THR A 124 -7.83 -10.43 23.46
CA THR A 124 -7.17 -11.04 24.62
C THR A 124 -5.77 -11.54 24.35
N GLU A 125 -5.42 -11.76 23.08
CA GLU A 125 -4.15 -12.39 22.66
C GLU A 125 -3.06 -11.35 22.33
N ILE A 126 -3.37 -10.05 22.36
CA ILE A 126 -2.39 -8.99 22.06
C ILE A 126 -1.22 -9.06 23.04
N GLY A 127 -0.01 -9.09 22.50
CA GLY A 127 1.23 -9.25 23.27
C GLY A 127 1.63 -10.71 23.53
N GLU A 128 0.79 -11.70 23.22
CA GLU A 128 1.17 -13.11 23.28
C GLU A 128 2.03 -13.51 22.08
N ALA A 129 2.81 -14.58 22.24
CA ALA A 129 3.67 -15.10 21.17
C ALA A 129 2.83 -15.59 19.99
N CYS A 130 3.09 -15.06 18.79
CA CYS A 130 2.26 -15.33 17.62
C CYS A 130 2.32 -16.79 17.09
N GLY A 131 3.26 -17.61 17.56
CA GLY A 131 3.43 -18.98 17.08
C GLY A 131 3.95 -19.11 15.64
N CYS A 132 4.29 -18.01 14.97
CA CYS A 132 4.91 -18.05 13.64
C CYS A 132 6.27 -18.77 13.67
N PRO A 133 6.61 -19.56 12.63
CA PRO A 133 7.92 -20.21 12.55
C PRO A 133 9.06 -19.20 12.69
N ARG A 134 10.13 -19.55 13.42
CA ARG A 134 11.30 -18.67 13.53
C ARG A 134 12.07 -18.54 12.22
N GLU A 135 12.05 -19.57 11.38
CA GLU A 135 12.77 -19.62 10.12
C GLU A 135 12.01 -18.89 9.00
N LEU A 136 12.66 -17.92 8.34
CA LEU A 136 12.07 -17.16 7.23
C LEU A 136 11.60 -18.05 6.06
N ALA A 137 12.33 -19.13 5.78
CA ALA A 137 11.96 -20.07 4.72
C ALA A 137 10.59 -20.73 5.00
N LYS A 138 10.36 -21.20 6.24
CA LYS A 138 9.08 -21.78 6.67
C LYS A 138 7.95 -20.74 6.66
N ARG A 139 8.23 -19.49 7.03
CA ARG A 139 7.25 -18.40 6.92
C ARG A 139 6.79 -18.20 5.49
N LYS A 140 7.73 -18.10 4.54
CA LYS A 140 7.44 -17.96 3.11
C LYS A 140 6.62 -19.14 2.58
N GLU A 141 6.93 -20.36 3.01
CA GLU A 141 6.19 -21.56 2.63
C GLU A 141 4.76 -21.57 3.17
N GLN A 142 4.56 -21.24 4.45
CA GLN A 142 3.23 -21.16 5.06
C GLN A 142 2.39 -20.04 4.43
N ALA A 143 2.98 -18.86 4.18
CA ALA A 143 2.32 -17.77 3.48
C ALA A 143 1.92 -18.16 2.04
N LYS A 144 2.82 -18.83 1.31
CA LYS A 144 2.55 -19.31 -0.06
C LYS A 144 1.42 -20.35 -0.11
N SER A 145 1.31 -21.19 0.91
CA SER A 145 0.23 -22.18 1.04
C SER A 145 -1.06 -21.62 1.64
N GLY A 146 -1.10 -20.32 1.97
CA GLY A 146 -2.26 -19.65 2.56
C GLY A 146 -2.53 -20.04 4.03
N ARG A 147 -1.57 -20.66 4.70
CA ARG A 147 -1.69 -21.15 6.09
C ARG A 147 -1.02 -20.26 7.13
N GLY A 148 -0.20 -19.31 6.69
CA GLY A 148 0.52 -18.40 7.55
C GLY A 148 0.38 -16.95 7.09
N PRO A 149 0.65 -15.99 7.98
CA PRO A 149 0.60 -14.59 7.62
C PRO A 149 1.68 -14.25 6.59
N LYS A 150 1.36 -13.28 5.73
CA LYS A 150 2.28 -12.71 4.74
C LYS A 150 2.55 -11.24 5.07
N PRO A 151 3.59 -10.61 4.50
CA PRO A 151 3.83 -9.20 4.73
C PRO A 151 2.60 -8.39 4.32
N ASP A 152 2.25 -7.42 5.14
CA ASP A 152 1.19 -6.44 4.92
C ASP A 152 1.80 -5.07 5.20
N ILE A 153 2.38 -4.49 4.16
CA ILE A 153 3.10 -3.22 4.21
C ILE A 153 2.20 -2.19 3.55
N SER A 154 1.95 -1.07 4.22
CA SER A 154 1.24 0.06 3.63
C SER A 154 1.96 1.37 3.92
N LEU A 155 2.10 2.20 2.90
CA LEU A 155 2.72 3.51 2.99
C LEU A 155 1.72 4.57 2.53
N ARG A 156 1.45 5.54 3.40
CA ARG A 156 0.74 6.78 3.07
C ARG A 156 1.74 7.86 2.72
N PHE A 157 1.50 8.64 1.67
CA PHE A 157 2.43 9.68 1.22
C PHE A 157 1.73 10.73 0.34
N ARG A 158 2.36 11.89 0.20
CA ARG A 158 2.02 12.91 -0.81
C ARG A 158 3.02 12.87 -1.95
N LEU A 159 2.61 13.31 -3.14
CA LEU A 159 3.56 13.48 -4.26
C LEU A 159 4.43 14.71 -3.99
N ALA A 160 5.73 14.60 -4.24
CA ALA A 160 6.63 15.74 -4.07
C ALA A 160 6.45 16.78 -5.20
N ASP A 161 6.06 16.32 -6.40
CA ASP A 161 5.84 17.18 -7.57
C ASP A 161 4.55 18.00 -7.45
N ASP A 162 3.57 17.49 -6.70
CA ASP A 162 2.31 18.19 -6.41
C ASP A 162 1.67 17.65 -5.11
N PRO A 163 2.02 18.25 -3.94
CA PRO A 163 1.48 17.81 -2.65
C PRO A 163 -0.02 18.07 -2.46
N ASP A 164 -0.60 18.99 -3.24
CA ASP A 164 -1.97 19.46 -3.09
C ASP A 164 -3.00 18.50 -3.71
N VAL A 165 -2.55 17.57 -4.57
CA VAL A 165 -3.39 16.49 -5.13
C VAL A 165 -4.03 15.64 -4.03
N GLY A 166 -3.31 15.42 -2.92
CA GLY A 166 -3.82 14.71 -1.76
C GLY A 166 -2.94 13.55 -1.29
N LEU A 167 -3.50 12.70 -0.44
CA LEU A 167 -2.81 11.59 0.19
C LEU A 167 -2.98 10.30 -0.61
N PHE A 168 -1.87 9.68 -1.00
CA PHE A 168 -1.84 8.43 -1.73
C PHE A 168 -1.53 7.25 -0.81
N LEU A 169 -1.95 6.06 -1.24
CA LEU A 169 -1.64 4.80 -0.56
C LEU A 169 -0.90 3.85 -1.50
N PHE A 170 0.25 3.36 -1.04
CA PHE A 170 0.90 2.18 -1.60
C PHE A 170 0.71 0.99 -0.65
N SER A 171 0.44 -0.19 -1.19
CA SER A 171 0.32 -1.42 -0.40
C SER A 171 1.08 -2.56 -1.05
N SER A 172 1.83 -3.31 -0.25
CA SER A 172 2.71 -4.38 -0.72
C SER A 172 2.71 -5.57 0.23
N GLY A 173 2.66 -6.77 -0.35
CA GLY A 173 2.94 -8.01 0.35
C GLY A 173 4.31 -8.60 0.01
N SER A 174 5.23 -7.76 -0.52
CA SER A 174 6.51 -8.24 -1.03
C SER A 174 7.49 -8.60 0.08
N TRP A 175 7.97 -9.84 0.06
CA TRP A 175 9.09 -10.28 0.90
C TRP A 175 10.42 -9.62 0.54
N SER A 176 10.56 -9.03 -0.65
CA SER A 176 11.77 -8.29 -1.00
C SER A 176 11.85 -6.99 -0.22
N LEU A 177 10.72 -6.28 -0.09
CA LEU A 177 10.62 -5.00 0.60
C LEU A 177 10.84 -5.16 2.10
N VAL A 178 10.43 -6.30 2.67
CA VAL A 178 10.70 -6.64 4.08
C VAL A 178 12.18 -6.56 4.45
N ASN A 179 13.09 -6.88 3.52
CA ASN A 179 14.52 -6.80 3.80
C ASN A 179 15.02 -5.36 3.95
N ASP A 180 14.34 -4.41 3.32
CA ASP A 180 14.71 -2.99 3.28
C ASP A 180 14.03 -2.22 4.44
N LEU A 181 12.98 -2.78 5.05
CA LEU A 181 12.20 -2.13 6.12
C LEU A 181 13.02 -1.65 7.32
N PRO A 182 13.98 -2.41 7.89
CA PRO A 182 14.69 -1.96 9.09
C PRO A 182 15.50 -0.67 8.88
N GLU A 183 15.97 -0.43 7.65
CA GLU A 183 16.66 0.80 7.29
C GLU A 183 15.68 1.96 7.13
N ILE A 184 14.56 1.71 6.44
CA ILE A 184 13.49 2.70 6.24
C ILE A 184 12.89 3.14 7.58
N GLU A 185 12.53 2.19 8.44
CA GLU A 185 11.95 2.44 9.77
C GLU A 185 12.90 3.24 10.66
N ARG A 186 14.20 2.93 10.62
CA ARG A 186 15.21 3.69 11.36
C ARG A 186 15.30 5.13 10.86
N ALA A 187 15.31 5.32 9.54
CA ALA A 187 15.40 6.66 8.96
C ALA A 187 14.16 7.50 9.32
N LEU A 188 12.95 6.94 9.20
CA LEU A 188 11.70 7.61 9.56
C LEU A 188 11.62 7.90 11.07
N SER A 189 12.05 6.96 11.92
CA SER A 189 12.01 7.15 13.38
C SER A 189 13.03 8.17 13.90
N ALA A 190 14.09 8.45 13.13
CA ALA A 190 15.12 9.42 13.48
C ALA A 190 14.81 10.83 12.96
N ALA A 191 13.77 11.01 12.15
CA ALA A 191 13.39 12.30 11.61
C ALA A 191 12.42 13.03 12.56
N ASP A 192 12.65 14.34 12.74
CA ASP A 192 11.77 15.23 13.49
C ASP A 192 10.68 15.88 12.61
N GLY A 193 10.29 15.22 11.52
CA GLY A 193 9.32 15.74 10.56
C GLY A 193 9.28 14.97 9.24
N ALA A 194 8.68 15.60 8.22
CA ALA A 194 8.46 14.98 6.93
C ALA A 194 9.78 14.59 6.23
N MET A 195 9.76 13.45 5.55
CA MET A 195 10.89 12.93 4.80
C MET A 195 10.61 12.85 3.31
N ALA A 196 11.55 13.33 2.50
CA ALA A 196 11.58 13.08 1.08
C ALA A 196 12.03 11.63 0.83
N ALA A 197 11.33 10.93 -0.06
CA ALA A 197 11.68 9.59 -0.50
C ALA A 197 11.38 9.38 -1.98
N ASP A 198 11.97 8.35 -2.57
CA ASP A 198 11.57 7.84 -3.88
C ASP A 198 10.85 6.51 -3.72
N LEU A 199 9.69 6.40 -4.37
CA LEU A 199 8.97 5.13 -4.54
C LEU A 199 9.19 4.64 -5.97
N LYS A 200 9.92 3.53 -6.13
CA LYS A 200 10.37 3.04 -7.44
C LYS A 200 10.12 1.55 -7.67
N LEU A 201 9.96 1.17 -8.94
CA LEU A 201 9.93 -0.19 -9.43
C LEU A 201 11.30 -0.52 -10.02
N THR A 202 12.02 -1.44 -9.39
CA THR A 202 13.40 -1.80 -9.76
C THR A 202 13.43 -3.18 -10.40
N PHE A 203 14.00 -3.28 -11.60
CA PHE A 203 14.21 -4.55 -12.28
C PHE A 203 15.20 -5.41 -11.53
N VAL A 204 14.86 -6.69 -11.36
CA VAL A 204 15.71 -7.70 -10.74
C VAL A 204 15.68 -8.95 -11.59
N GLU A 205 16.85 -9.49 -11.87
CA GLU A 205 17.08 -10.68 -12.67
C GLU A 205 18.04 -11.61 -11.92
N TYR A 206 17.67 -12.88 -11.75
CA TYR A 206 18.56 -13.89 -11.18
C TYR A 206 18.14 -15.31 -11.55
N ASP A 207 19.11 -16.22 -11.51
CA ASP A 207 18.87 -17.65 -11.60
C ASP A 207 18.64 -18.26 -10.22
N THR A 208 17.53 -18.96 -10.08
CA THR A 208 17.25 -19.75 -8.87
C THR A 208 18.24 -20.90 -8.73
N LYS A 209 18.42 -21.42 -7.50
CA LYS A 209 19.22 -22.63 -7.25
C LYS A 209 18.76 -23.86 -8.06
N SER A 210 17.50 -23.86 -8.51
CA SER A 210 16.92 -24.88 -9.39
C SER A 210 17.16 -24.63 -10.88
N GLY A 211 17.98 -23.65 -11.26
CA GLY A 211 18.28 -23.32 -12.66
C GLY A 211 17.16 -22.59 -13.41
N ARG A 212 16.13 -22.12 -12.70
CA ARG A 212 15.05 -21.32 -13.29
C ARG A 212 15.44 -19.85 -13.29
N HIS A 213 15.42 -19.25 -14.47
CA HIS A 213 15.55 -17.81 -14.67
C HIS A 213 14.33 -17.06 -14.11
N VAL A 214 14.57 -15.99 -13.36
CA VAL A 214 13.51 -15.17 -12.76
C VAL A 214 13.85 -13.70 -13.00
N GLU A 215 12.94 -13.01 -13.70
CA GLU A 215 12.97 -11.57 -13.91
C GLU A 215 11.65 -10.95 -13.43
N TYR A 216 11.71 -9.83 -12.71
CA TYR A 216 10.55 -9.04 -12.34
C TYR A 216 10.97 -7.66 -11.80
N HIS A 217 10.02 -6.75 -11.69
CA HIS A 217 10.21 -5.48 -11.00
C HIS A 217 9.72 -5.58 -9.56
N ARG A 218 10.57 -5.20 -8.61
CA ARG A 218 10.20 -5.11 -7.19
C ARG A 218 9.97 -3.64 -6.79
N PRO A 219 9.01 -3.35 -5.91
CA PRO A 219 8.91 -2.04 -5.29
C PRO A 219 10.06 -1.82 -4.31
N GLU A 220 10.59 -0.61 -4.28
CA GLU A 220 11.65 -0.15 -3.39
C GLU A 220 11.33 1.28 -2.93
N ILE A 221 11.60 1.56 -1.65
CA ILE A 221 11.45 2.88 -1.03
C ILE A 221 12.84 3.36 -0.66
N VAL A 222 13.25 4.52 -1.18
CA VAL A 222 14.58 5.09 -0.92
C VAL A 222 14.42 6.42 -0.21
N ILE A 223 14.81 6.47 1.06
CA ILE A 223 14.78 7.71 1.84
C ILE A 223 15.87 8.67 1.34
N LYS A 224 15.51 9.94 1.12
CA LYS A 224 16.41 10.98 0.58
C LYS A 224 16.88 11.98 1.63
N GLY A 225 16.06 12.24 2.65
CA GLY A 225 16.38 13.16 3.74
C GLY A 225 15.13 13.86 4.27
N ALA A 226 15.31 14.76 5.22
CA ALA A 226 14.25 15.66 5.69
C ALA A 226 13.85 16.66 4.59
N VAL A 227 12.57 17.06 4.59
CA VAL A 227 12.01 18.11 3.71
C VAL A 227 12.17 19.48 4.35
#